data_AF-A0A0B2P2U1-F1
#
_entry.id   AF-A0A0B2P2U1-F1
#
_cell.length_a   1.000
_cell.length_b   1.000
_cell.length_c   1.000
_cell.angle_alpha   90.00
_cell.angle_beta   90.00
_cell.angle_gamma   90.00
#
_symmetry.space_group_name_H-M   'P 1'
#
loop_
_entity.id
_entity.type
_entity.pdbx_description
1 polymer ?
#
loop_
_entity_poly.entity_id
_entity_poly.type
_entity_poly.pdbx_seq_one_letter_code
_entity_poly.pdbx_strand_id
1 'polypeptide(L)'
;MRSSWFNKLSIIIGPRPPVNWLFLCLISLLVLIVVLGSSSSNIDDQAPDIPVSLIYTNYRRVKEQAVVDYLELRSVARGVSRQREFDLCGKERENFVPCYNVSANLLAGFKDGEEFDRHCELLVEAERCLVRPPKEYKIPLQWPAGRDVIWSGNVKITKNQFLASGSMTKRLMLLEENQIAFHSEDGLIYDGMKDYSRQLAEMIGLGSDNELPQAGVRTILDINCGFGSFAAHLASLKIMTVCIAPYEATGSQVQLALERGLPAVIGNFVARQLSYPSLSYDMVHCAQCGIIWDGKDGRFLIEVDRVLKPGGYFVLTSPTSRSQGSSSQMKRRNMLMPMEELTQQLCWTLLAQQDETFIWQKTADVNCYAYRKKHAIPLCKEDDDAQSYYRPLQPCISGTSSKRWIAIQNRSSGSELSSAELKINGKYCVQPEDFFEDLQFWRSALKNYWSLLTPLIFSDHPKRPGDEDPLPPFNMIRNVMDMSTKFGGLNTALLEEKKSVWVMNVVPATASNSLPFLLDRGFAGVMHDWCEPFPTYPRTYDMLHANGILSHLTSERCSLMNLFLEMDRILRPEGWVILSDNMGAIEMARTLAAQVRWEARIIDLQNGSDQRLLVCQKPFLKK
;
A
#
# COMPACT_ATOMS: atom_id res chain seq x y z
N MET A 1 -53.62 52.41 45.22
CA MET A 1 -54.47 53.37 44.49
C MET A 1 -54.97 52.72 43.21
N ARG A 2 -56.27 52.88 42.91
CA ARG A 2 -56.97 52.70 41.61
C ARG A 2 -56.74 51.44 40.73
N SER A 3 -57.86 50.73 40.56
CA SER A 3 -58.28 49.94 39.37
C SER A 3 -58.47 50.87 38.13
N SER A 4 -58.90 50.48 36.92
CA SER A 4 -59.85 49.44 36.43
C SER A 4 -59.70 49.27 34.87
N TRP A 5 -60.47 48.51 34.06
CA TRP A 5 -61.64 47.62 34.21
C TRP A 5 -61.86 46.76 32.91
N PHE A 6 -62.29 45.48 33.05
CA PHE A 6 -63.39 44.80 32.29
C PHE A 6 -63.33 44.64 30.73
N ASN A 7 -63.97 43.68 30.05
CA ASN A 7 -64.74 42.46 30.39
C ASN A 7 -64.97 41.61 29.09
N LYS A 8 -65.05 40.26 29.19
CA LYS A 8 -66.24 39.44 28.80
C LYS A 8 -65.98 37.92 28.75
N LEU A 9 -66.97 37.16 29.23
CA LEU A 9 -67.14 35.71 29.05
C LEU A 9 -67.66 35.37 27.64
N SER A 10 -67.38 34.15 27.16
CA SER A 10 -68.45 33.16 26.88
C SER A 10 -67.92 31.73 26.73
N ILE A 11 -68.65 30.78 27.31
CA ILE A 11 -68.51 29.33 27.09
C ILE A 11 -69.55 28.95 26.04
N ILE A 12 -69.17 28.18 25.02
CA ILE A 12 -70.12 27.45 24.15
C ILE A 12 -69.64 26.01 24.00
N ILE A 13 -70.49 25.06 24.40
CA ILE A 13 -70.27 23.63 24.25
C ILE A 13 -70.81 23.20 22.87
N GLY A 14 -69.94 22.61 22.04
CA GLY A 14 -70.30 21.91 20.80
C GLY A 14 -70.43 20.39 21.00
N PRO A 15 -71.17 19.67 20.15
CA PRO A 15 -71.66 18.32 20.47
C PRO A 15 -70.59 17.23 20.37
N ARG A 16 -70.77 16.18 21.18
CA ARG A 16 -69.97 14.95 21.17
C ARG A 16 -70.12 14.23 19.82
N PRO A 17 -69.05 13.69 19.21
CA PRO A 17 -69.18 12.82 18.05
C PRO A 17 -69.86 11.48 18.42
N PRO A 18 -70.67 10.88 17.52
CA PRO A 18 -71.36 9.64 17.80
C PRO A 18 -70.41 8.43 17.85
N VAL A 19 -70.64 7.54 18.81
CA VAL A 19 -69.82 6.34 19.10
C VAL A 19 -69.64 5.42 17.88
N ASN A 20 -70.57 5.44 16.92
CA ASN A 20 -70.48 4.69 15.66
C ASN A 20 -69.23 5.02 14.83
N TRP A 21 -68.66 6.22 14.92
CA TRP A 21 -67.50 6.59 14.10
C TRP A 21 -66.21 5.89 14.56
N LEU A 22 -66.04 5.70 15.87
CA LEU A 22 -64.94 4.91 16.45
C LEU A 22 -65.08 3.42 16.11
N PHE A 23 -66.30 2.89 16.12
CA PHE A 23 -66.56 1.51 15.67
C PHE A 23 -66.24 1.29 14.18
N LEU A 24 -66.61 2.24 13.31
CA LEU A 24 -66.29 2.18 11.88
C LEU A 24 -64.77 2.19 11.61
N CYS A 25 -64.00 2.99 12.35
CA CYS A 25 -62.53 2.96 12.27
C CYS A 25 -61.95 1.60 12.69
N LEU A 26 -62.45 1.01 13.78
CA LEU A 26 -62.01 -0.30 14.28
C LEU A 26 -62.33 -1.44 13.31
N ILE A 27 -63.52 -1.43 12.71
CA ILE A 27 -63.93 -2.41 11.69
C ILE A 27 -63.06 -2.28 10.43
N SER A 28 -62.79 -1.05 9.97
CA SER A 28 -61.94 -0.80 8.79
C SER A 28 -60.51 -1.34 9.00
N LEU A 29 -59.96 -1.18 10.21
CA LEU A 29 -58.63 -1.66 10.58
C LEU A 29 -58.57 -3.20 10.66
N LEU A 30 -59.62 -3.84 11.18
CA LEU A 30 -59.75 -5.31 11.18
C LEU A 30 -59.91 -5.89 9.76
N VAL A 31 -60.68 -5.24 8.89
CA VAL A 31 -60.81 -5.65 7.48
C VAL A 31 -59.47 -5.57 6.76
N LEU A 32 -58.66 -4.53 7.01
CA LEU A 32 -57.32 -4.41 6.42
C LEU A 32 -56.39 -5.57 6.83
N ILE A 33 -56.47 -6.01 8.10
CA ILE A 33 -55.69 -7.14 8.61
C ILE A 33 -56.14 -8.47 7.96
N VAL A 34 -57.44 -8.68 7.74
CA VAL A 34 -57.96 -9.88 7.06
C VAL A 34 -57.57 -9.90 5.57
N VAL A 35 -57.60 -8.75 4.89
CA VAL A 35 -57.21 -8.61 3.48
C VAL A 35 -55.70 -8.82 3.27
N LEU A 36 -54.85 -8.41 4.22
CA LEU A 36 -53.40 -8.60 4.13
C LEU A 36 -52.91 -9.94 4.73
N GLY A 37 -53.71 -10.59 5.58
CA GLY A 37 -53.32 -11.80 6.32
C GLY A 37 -53.69 -13.14 5.68
N SER A 38 -54.34 -13.16 4.51
CA SER A 38 -55.01 -14.35 3.97
C SER A 38 -54.48 -14.78 2.60
N SER A 39 -53.29 -15.38 2.54
CA SER A 39 -52.75 -16.04 1.33
C SER A 39 -51.75 -17.15 1.66
N SER A 40 -52.17 -18.15 2.43
CA SER A 40 -51.52 -19.47 2.44
C SER A 40 -52.49 -20.59 2.80
N SER A 41 -52.91 -21.39 1.83
CA SER A 41 -53.55 -22.69 2.04
C SER A 41 -53.33 -23.59 0.83
N ASN A 42 -52.85 -24.80 1.06
CA ASN A 42 -52.37 -25.73 0.04
C ASN A 42 -53.51 -26.33 -0.81
N ILE A 43 -53.17 -26.77 -2.02
CA ILE A 43 -53.87 -27.85 -2.72
C ILE A 43 -52.79 -28.85 -3.15
N ASP A 44 -52.97 -30.12 -2.78
CA ASP A 44 -52.14 -31.25 -3.20
C ASP A 44 -52.48 -31.67 -4.63
N ASP A 45 -51.46 -32.13 -5.38
CA ASP A 45 -51.63 -33.08 -6.49
C ASP A 45 -50.44 -34.06 -6.50
N GLN A 46 -50.69 -35.33 -6.80
CA GLN A 46 -49.76 -36.43 -6.45
C GLN A 46 -48.74 -36.80 -7.55
N ALA A 47 -47.47 -36.92 -7.14
CA ALA A 47 -46.47 -37.93 -7.58
C ALA A 47 -45.97 -37.94 -9.05
N PRO A 48 -44.75 -38.46 -9.36
CA PRO A 48 -43.92 -39.38 -8.56
C PRO A 48 -42.45 -38.96 -8.29
N ASP A 49 -41.81 -39.74 -7.41
CA ASP A 49 -40.45 -39.58 -6.88
C ASP A 49 -39.30 -39.65 -7.89
N ILE A 50 -38.30 -38.75 -7.74
CA ILE A 50 -36.88 -39.02 -8.02
C ILE A 50 -35.99 -38.31 -6.98
N PRO A 51 -35.45 -39.00 -5.95
CA PRO A 51 -34.58 -38.40 -4.95
C PRO A 51 -33.09 -38.54 -5.30
N VAL A 52 -32.52 -37.57 -6.03
CA VAL A 52 -31.08 -37.59 -6.43
C VAL A 52 -30.25 -36.44 -5.80
N SER A 53 -30.88 -35.36 -5.30
CA SER A 53 -30.15 -34.16 -4.83
C SER A 53 -29.65 -34.20 -3.38
N LEU A 54 -30.31 -34.95 -2.47
CA LEU A 54 -29.94 -34.97 -1.04
C LEU A 54 -28.76 -35.90 -0.72
N ILE A 55 -28.56 -36.95 -1.51
CA ILE A 55 -27.48 -37.93 -1.29
C ILE A 55 -26.12 -37.33 -1.69
N TYR A 56 -26.06 -36.57 -2.79
CA TYR A 56 -24.81 -35.99 -3.29
C TYR A 56 -24.21 -34.91 -2.37
N THR A 57 -25.06 -34.09 -1.75
CA THR A 57 -24.63 -33.05 -0.80
C THR A 57 -24.12 -33.65 0.51
N ASN A 58 -24.80 -34.67 1.03
CA ASN A 58 -24.29 -35.44 2.17
C ASN A 58 -23.02 -36.22 1.83
N TYR A 59 -22.93 -36.87 0.65
CA TYR A 59 -21.72 -37.60 0.26
C TYR A 59 -20.53 -36.66 0.04
N ARG A 60 -20.74 -35.43 -0.48
CA ARG A 60 -19.68 -34.42 -0.57
C ARG A 60 -19.22 -33.97 0.83
N ARG A 61 -20.13 -33.64 1.75
CA ARG A 61 -19.76 -33.31 3.14
C ARG A 61 -19.09 -34.46 3.88
N VAL A 62 -19.56 -35.70 3.71
CA VAL A 62 -18.94 -36.89 4.32
C VAL A 62 -17.59 -37.19 3.70
N LYS A 63 -17.39 -36.90 2.40
CA LYS A 63 -16.07 -37.02 1.75
C LYS A 63 -15.12 -35.90 2.17
N GLU A 64 -15.59 -34.67 2.32
CA GLU A 64 -14.82 -33.53 2.85
C GLU A 64 -14.43 -33.78 4.31
N GLN A 65 -15.39 -34.18 5.15
CA GLN A 65 -15.13 -34.60 6.54
C GLN A 65 -14.17 -35.79 6.58
N ALA A 66 -14.37 -36.84 5.79
CA ALA A 66 -13.46 -37.99 5.75
C ALA A 66 -12.07 -37.63 5.21
N VAL A 67 -11.92 -36.59 4.38
CA VAL A 67 -10.61 -36.05 3.96
C VAL A 67 -9.97 -35.24 5.08
N VAL A 68 -10.73 -34.41 5.80
CA VAL A 68 -10.26 -33.70 7.01
C VAL A 68 -9.85 -34.71 8.08
N ASP A 69 -10.72 -35.63 8.44
CA ASP A 69 -10.46 -36.73 9.39
C ASP A 69 -9.27 -37.59 8.92
N TYR A 70 -9.13 -37.88 7.61
CA TYR A 70 -7.97 -38.60 7.10
C TYR A 70 -6.68 -37.78 7.16
N LEU A 71 -6.72 -36.46 6.97
CA LEU A 71 -5.57 -35.57 7.12
C LEU A 71 -5.19 -35.40 8.60
N GLU A 72 -6.16 -35.25 9.50
CA GLU A 72 -5.96 -35.27 10.94
C GLU A 72 -5.41 -36.63 11.40
N LEU A 73 -6.03 -37.74 11.03
CA LEU A 73 -5.52 -39.10 11.32
C LEU A 73 -4.16 -39.34 10.69
N ARG A 74 -3.83 -38.77 9.53
CA ARG A 74 -2.48 -38.86 8.94
C ARG A 74 -1.47 -37.99 9.68
N SER A 75 -1.89 -36.88 10.28
CA SER A 75 -1.06 -36.06 11.18
C SER A 75 -0.81 -36.77 12.53
N VAL A 76 -1.83 -37.45 13.07
CA VAL A 76 -1.75 -38.24 14.31
C VAL A 76 -0.95 -39.54 14.10
N ALA A 77 -1.17 -40.25 12.99
CA ALA A 77 -0.50 -41.50 12.65
C ALA A 77 0.96 -41.32 12.19
N ARG A 78 1.35 -40.11 11.75
CA ARG A 78 2.78 -39.72 11.63
C ARG A 78 3.44 -39.46 12.99
N GLY A 79 2.67 -39.57 14.07
CA GLY A 79 3.04 -39.14 15.40
C GLY A 79 2.97 -37.61 15.50
N VAL A 80 2.57 -37.11 16.67
CA VAL A 80 2.82 -35.72 17.05
C VAL A 80 4.31 -35.57 17.34
N SER A 81 5.11 -35.59 16.28
CA SER A 81 6.21 -34.63 16.20
C SER A 81 5.53 -33.26 16.26
N ARG A 82 5.54 -32.65 17.45
CA ARG A 82 5.36 -31.19 17.56
C ARG A 82 6.39 -30.61 16.61
N GLN A 83 5.96 -30.18 15.41
CA GLN A 83 6.87 -29.59 14.44
C GLN A 83 7.52 -28.41 15.15
N ARG A 84 8.84 -28.52 15.36
CA ARG A 84 9.54 -27.67 16.31
C ARG A 84 9.35 -26.22 15.91
N GLU A 85 8.75 -25.44 16.80
CA GLU A 85 8.62 -23.99 16.63
C GLU A 85 9.99 -23.40 16.28
N PHE A 86 10.02 -22.46 15.34
CA PHE A 86 11.27 -21.80 14.97
C PHE A 86 11.84 -21.03 16.16
N ASP A 87 13.13 -21.24 16.42
CA ASP A 87 13.86 -20.52 17.45
C ASP A 87 14.00 -19.02 17.07
N LEU A 88 14.17 -18.17 18.08
CA LEU A 88 14.31 -16.72 17.86
C LEU A 88 15.73 -16.39 17.39
N CYS A 89 15.86 -15.53 16.38
CA CYS A 89 17.16 -15.07 15.90
C CYS A 89 17.97 -14.34 16.98
N GLY A 90 19.30 -14.28 16.81
CA GLY A 90 20.18 -13.43 17.63
C GLY A 90 19.81 -11.93 17.56
N LYS A 91 20.37 -11.14 18.48
CA LYS A 91 20.02 -9.71 18.64
C LYS A 91 20.51 -8.88 17.44
N GLU A 92 21.63 -9.28 16.86
CA GLU A 92 22.20 -8.71 15.64
C GLU A 92 21.23 -8.74 14.45
N ARG A 93 20.25 -9.66 14.44
CA ARG A 93 19.22 -9.75 13.39
C ARG A 93 17.95 -8.93 13.65
N GLU A 94 17.82 -8.22 14.78
CA GLU A 94 16.61 -7.44 15.12
C GLU A 94 16.18 -6.43 14.03
N ASN A 95 17.13 -5.89 13.26
CA ASN A 95 16.89 -4.98 12.14
C ASN A 95 17.51 -5.50 10.82
N PHE A 96 17.61 -6.82 10.68
CA PHE A 96 18.17 -7.44 9.47
C PHE A 96 17.24 -7.33 8.26
N VAL A 97 17.81 -6.90 7.14
CA VAL A 97 17.16 -6.88 5.83
C VAL A 97 17.95 -7.85 4.93
N PRO A 98 17.35 -8.97 4.48
CA PRO A 98 18.02 -9.89 3.57
C PRO A 98 18.39 -9.21 2.25
N CYS A 99 19.38 -9.75 1.54
CA CYS A 99 19.90 -9.23 0.27
C CYS A 99 20.58 -7.85 0.29
N TYR A 100 20.72 -7.17 1.44
CA TYR A 100 21.42 -5.88 1.56
C TYR A 100 22.63 -5.96 2.50
N ASN A 101 23.54 -6.90 2.23
CA ASN A 101 24.76 -7.07 3.02
C ASN A 101 25.93 -6.29 2.42
N VAL A 102 26.03 -4.99 2.75
CA VAL A 102 27.08 -4.07 2.25
C VAL A 102 28.49 -4.67 2.35
N SER A 103 28.83 -5.32 3.47
CA SER A 103 30.15 -5.96 3.65
C SER A 103 30.39 -7.12 2.69
N ALA A 104 29.38 -7.96 2.44
CA ALA A 104 29.49 -9.04 1.46
C ALA A 104 29.51 -8.50 0.02
N ASN A 105 28.73 -7.44 -0.26
CA ASN A 105 28.70 -6.79 -1.57
C ASN A 105 30.08 -6.19 -1.93
N LEU A 106 30.72 -5.49 -0.98
CA LEU A 106 32.10 -4.99 -1.11
C LEU A 106 33.12 -6.12 -1.35
N LEU A 107 32.99 -7.24 -0.62
CA LEU A 107 33.86 -8.42 -0.81
C LEU A 107 33.64 -9.12 -2.16
N ALA A 108 32.43 -9.05 -2.72
CA ALA A 108 32.12 -9.52 -4.07
C ALA A 108 32.57 -8.56 -5.18
N GLY A 109 33.07 -7.36 -4.82
CA GLY A 109 33.62 -6.37 -5.75
C GLY A 109 32.65 -5.26 -6.17
N PHE A 110 31.44 -5.21 -5.62
CA PHE A 110 30.53 -4.07 -5.80
C PHE A 110 31.07 -2.83 -5.09
N LYS A 111 30.91 -1.66 -5.71
CA LYS A 111 31.52 -0.40 -5.30
C LYS A 111 30.80 0.78 -5.97
N ASP A 112 31.25 2.00 -5.70
CA ASP A 112 30.76 3.23 -6.33
C ASP A 112 29.23 3.41 -6.16
N GLY A 113 28.69 2.91 -5.04
CA GLY A 113 27.28 2.94 -4.65
C GLY A 113 26.53 1.62 -4.91
N GLU A 114 27.12 0.68 -5.67
CA GLU A 114 26.53 -0.63 -5.95
C GLU A 114 26.54 -1.54 -4.71
N GLU A 115 27.39 -1.25 -3.72
CA GLU A 115 27.38 -1.95 -2.44
C GLU A 115 26.08 -1.79 -1.64
N PHE A 116 25.23 -0.80 -1.98
CA PHE A 116 23.90 -0.58 -1.41
C PHE A 116 22.76 -1.15 -2.28
N ASP A 117 23.05 -1.70 -3.46
CA ASP A 117 22.05 -2.38 -4.29
C ASP A 117 21.63 -3.74 -3.68
N ARG A 118 20.48 -4.26 -4.13
CA ARG A 118 19.89 -5.51 -3.64
C ARG A 118 20.58 -6.71 -4.30
N HIS A 119 21.31 -7.52 -3.56
CA HIS A 119 21.98 -8.72 -4.06
C HIS A 119 21.49 -9.97 -3.33
N CYS A 120 20.43 -10.60 -3.86
CA CYS A 120 19.91 -11.87 -3.32
C CYS A 120 20.74 -13.08 -3.77
N GLU A 121 21.47 -12.96 -4.87
CA GLU A 121 22.44 -13.94 -5.37
C GLU A 121 23.61 -14.20 -4.40
N LEU A 122 23.90 -13.26 -3.49
CA LEU A 122 24.91 -13.39 -2.43
C LEU A 122 24.35 -13.89 -1.10
N LEU A 123 23.05 -14.22 -1.02
CA LEU A 123 22.42 -14.69 0.20
C LEU A 123 22.81 -16.16 0.48
N VAL A 124 23.89 -16.36 1.22
CA VAL A 124 24.24 -17.65 1.84
C VAL A 124 23.05 -18.15 2.67
N GLU A 125 22.76 -19.45 2.63
CA GLU A 125 21.62 -20.09 3.30
C GLU A 125 21.40 -19.56 4.72
N ALA A 126 20.42 -18.66 4.86
CA ALA A 126 20.18 -17.98 6.11
C ALA A 126 19.55 -18.96 7.11
N GLU A 127 20.15 -19.04 8.30
CA GLU A 127 19.58 -19.77 9.44
C GLU A 127 18.10 -19.37 9.63
N ARG A 128 17.22 -20.36 9.53
CA ARG A 128 15.76 -20.20 9.65
C ARG A 128 15.39 -19.95 11.11
N CYS A 129 15.12 -18.69 11.44
CA CYS A 129 14.76 -18.23 12.77
C CYS A 129 13.74 -17.09 12.69
N LEU A 130 12.97 -16.86 13.77
CA LEU A 130 12.01 -15.76 13.85
C LEU A 130 12.69 -14.47 14.29
N VAL A 131 12.46 -13.36 13.57
CA VAL A 131 13.09 -12.07 13.89
C VAL A 131 12.33 -11.42 15.05
N ARG A 132 12.93 -11.49 16.24
CA ARG A 132 12.39 -10.86 17.45
C ARG A 132 12.20 -9.34 17.29
N PRO A 133 11.21 -8.71 17.96
CA PRO A 133 11.22 -7.27 18.16
C PRO A 133 12.38 -6.85 19.09
N PRO A 134 12.90 -5.61 18.96
CA PRO A 134 13.82 -5.02 19.92
C PRO A 134 13.26 -5.01 21.35
N LYS A 135 14.14 -5.03 22.36
CA LYS A 135 13.73 -5.03 23.79
C LYS A 135 12.83 -3.83 24.16
N GLU A 136 13.08 -2.68 23.55
CA GLU A 136 12.34 -1.42 23.81
C GLU A 136 11.19 -1.19 22.82
N TYR A 137 10.85 -2.20 22.00
CA TYR A 137 9.77 -2.12 21.02
C TYR A 137 8.42 -1.88 21.71
N LYS A 138 7.66 -0.93 21.18
CA LYS A 138 6.30 -0.58 21.60
C LYS A 138 5.36 -0.72 20.42
N ILE A 139 4.08 -0.99 20.68
CA ILE A 139 3.06 -0.94 19.63
C ILE A 139 3.03 0.49 19.07
N PRO A 140 3.14 0.68 17.74
CA PRO A 140 3.18 2.01 17.14
C PRO A 140 1.92 2.83 17.44
N LEU A 141 2.03 4.15 17.40
CA LEU A 141 0.88 5.04 17.58
C LEU A 141 -0.12 4.88 16.42
N GLN A 142 -1.42 4.93 16.77
CA GLN A 142 -2.52 4.87 15.82
C GLN A 142 -2.47 6.02 14.81
N TRP A 143 -3.00 5.82 13.61
CA TRP A 143 -3.11 6.89 12.61
C TRP A 143 -4.20 7.90 13.04
N PRO A 144 -4.00 9.22 12.89
CA PRO A 144 -2.85 9.89 12.26
C PRO A 144 -1.68 10.22 13.21
N ALA A 145 -1.77 9.99 14.53
CA ALA A 145 -0.71 10.38 15.48
C ALA A 145 0.67 9.80 15.14
N GLY A 146 0.71 8.54 14.67
CA GLY A 146 1.95 7.90 14.20
C GLY A 146 2.67 8.65 13.07
N ARG A 147 1.96 9.48 12.29
CA ARG A 147 2.54 10.32 11.24
C ARG A 147 3.57 11.31 11.78
N ASP A 148 3.33 11.85 12.97
CA ASP A 148 4.09 12.99 13.50
C ASP A 148 5.00 12.60 14.67
N VAL A 149 4.70 11.46 15.32
CA VAL A 149 5.45 10.94 16.47
C VAL A 149 5.60 9.41 16.38
N ILE A 150 6.79 8.89 16.63
CA ILE A 150 7.07 7.43 16.73
C ILE A 150 7.82 7.07 18.01
N TRP A 151 7.91 5.78 18.34
CA TRP A 151 8.76 5.29 19.41
C TRP A 151 10.21 5.12 18.95
N SER A 152 11.18 5.67 19.70
CA SER A 152 12.60 5.52 19.34
C SER A 152 13.06 4.06 19.35
N GLY A 153 12.52 3.23 20.25
CA GLY A 153 12.84 1.80 20.38
C GLY A 153 12.38 0.92 19.20
N ASN A 154 11.58 1.45 18.27
CA ASN A 154 11.11 0.73 17.09
C ASN A 154 12.06 0.87 15.89
N VAL A 155 12.96 1.86 15.92
CA VAL A 155 13.87 2.24 14.82
C VAL A 155 15.33 2.23 15.27
N LYS A 156 16.26 1.92 14.37
CA LYS A 156 17.68 1.81 14.72
C LYS A 156 18.45 3.10 14.41
N ILE A 157 18.39 4.10 15.29
CA ILE A 157 19.06 5.40 15.11
C ILE A 157 20.24 5.55 16.09
N THR A 158 21.36 6.12 15.62
CA THR A 158 22.51 6.46 16.49
C THR A 158 22.40 7.89 17.05
N LYS A 159 22.99 8.14 18.24
CA LYS A 159 23.01 9.48 18.85
C LYS A 159 23.56 10.55 17.91
N ASN A 160 24.60 10.23 17.13
CA ASN A 160 25.22 11.18 16.20
C ASN A 160 24.29 11.50 15.01
N GLN A 161 23.59 10.51 14.45
CA GLN A 161 22.59 10.75 13.39
C GLN A 161 21.41 11.57 13.91
N PHE A 162 20.97 11.34 15.15
CA PHE A 162 19.95 12.14 15.80
C PHE A 162 20.40 13.60 15.97
N LEU A 163 21.60 13.84 16.50
CA LEU A 163 22.15 15.19 16.68
C LEU A 163 22.48 15.91 15.37
N ALA A 164 22.73 15.17 14.28
CA ALA A 164 22.96 15.73 12.94
C ALA A 164 21.67 16.14 12.21
N SER A 165 20.48 15.95 12.82
CA SER A 165 19.18 16.31 12.25
C SER A 165 18.86 17.82 12.35
N GLY A 166 19.78 18.66 11.85
CA GLY A 166 19.67 20.12 11.88
C GLY A 166 19.06 20.78 10.63
N SER A 167 18.64 20.02 9.61
CA SER A 167 18.13 20.56 8.35
C SER A 167 16.60 20.73 8.36
N MET A 168 16.05 21.65 7.58
CA MET A 168 14.59 21.90 7.47
C MET A 168 13.79 20.63 7.12
N THR A 169 14.32 19.79 6.23
CA THR A 169 13.71 18.51 5.82
C THR A 169 14.04 17.35 6.75
N LYS A 170 14.95 17.56 7.70
CA LYS A 170 15.48 16.55 8.61
C LYS A 170 15.59 17.11 10.03
N ARG A 171 14.47 17.52 10.65
CA ARG A 171 14.40 17.82 12.10
C ARG A 171 13.83 16.61 12.87
N LEU A 172 14.46 16.25 13.98
CA LEU A 172 13.93 15.33 14.98
C LEU A 172 13.97 15.99 16.36
N MET A 173 12.95 15.74 17.17
CA MET A 173 12.94 16.10 18.60
C MET A 173 12.69 14.85 19.44
N LEU A 174 13.47 14.66 20.50
CA LEU A 174 13.30 13.54 21.43
C LEU A 174 12.47 14.05 22.60
N LEU A 175 11.27 13.49 22.76
CA LEU A 175 10.38 13.78 23.87
C LEU A 175 10.73 12.90 25.09
N GLU A 176 10.31 13.32 26.27
CA GLU A 176 10.67 12.70 27.56
C GLU A 176 10.32 11.20 27.66
N GLU A 177 9.35 10.69 26.88
CA GLU A 177 8.90 9.29 26.90
C GLU A 177 9.63 8.33 25.92
N ASN A 178 10.84 8.67 25.46
CA ASN A 178 11.54 7.99 24.37
C ASN A 178 10.71 7.98 23.06
N GLN A 179 10.02 9.09 22.78
CA GLN A 179 9.32 9.33 21.53
C GLN A 179 10.14 10.26 20.64
N ILE A 180 10.10 10.06 19.33
CA ILE A 180 10.70 10.93 18.33
C ILE A 180 9.58 11.66 17.61
N ALA A 181 9.53 12.98 17.78
CA ALA A 181 8.64 13.86 17.03
C ALA A 181 9.34 14.41 15.78
N PHE A 182 8.58 14.57 14.70
CA PHE A 182 9.04 15.08 13.41
C PHE A 182 8.59 16.54 13.15
N HIS A 183 8.21 17.25 14.21
CA HIS A 183 7.77 18.65 14.13
C HIS A 183 8.96 19.59 13.90
N SER A 184 8.70 20.68 13.18
CA SER A 184 9.36 21.96 13.47
C SER A 184 8.60 22.65 14.60
N GLU A 185 9.19 22.77 15.79
CA GLU A 185 8.83 23.89 16.68
C GLU A 185 9.15 25.18 15.89
N ASP A 186 8.25 26.17 15.79
CA ASP A 186 7.35 26.70 16.82
C ASP A 186 5.89 26.84 16.37
N GLY A 187 4.96 26.85 17.34
CA GLY A 187 3.55 27.24 17.15
C GLY A 187 3.33 28.73 16.80
N LEU A 188 4.39 29.44 16.44
CA LEU A 188 4.42 30.84 16.04
C LEU A 188 5.10 30.94 14.67
N ILE A 189 4.27 31.04 13.63
CA ILE A 189 4.62 31.59 12.31
C ILE A 189 5.45 30.63 11.41
N TYR A 190 4.69 29.75 10.72
CA TYR A 190 5.01 28.88 9.55
C TYR A 190 5.53 27.44 9.78
N ASP A 191 4.76 26.47 9.24
CA ASP A 191 5.19 25.09 8.99
C ASP A 191 6.03 25.06 7.70
N GLY A 192 7.32 24.74 7.84
CA GLY A 192 8.27 24.77 6.73
C GLY A 192 8.01 23.72 5.64
N MET A 193 7.30 22.63 5.91
CA MET A 193 6.93 21.65 4.88
C MET A 193 5.70 22.10 4.11
N LYS A 194 4.72 22.69 4.79
CA LYS A 194 3.54 23.30 4.15
C LYS A 194 3.93 24.48 3.28
N ASP A 195 4.84 25.33 3.74
CA ASP A 195 5.31 26.48 2.96
C ASP A 195 6.15 26.04 1.75
N TYR A 196 6.99 25.01 1.88
CA TYR A 196 7.68 24.39 0.75
C TYR A 196 6.71 23.77 -0.26
N SER A 197 5.70 23.03 0.21
CA SER A 197 4.64 22.44 -0.62
C SER A 197 3.87 23.53 -1.39
N ARG A 198 3.51 24.63 -0.73
CA ARG A 198 2.89 25.80 -1.36
C ARG A 198 3.81 26.46 -2.38
N GLN A 199 5.10 26.63 -2.08
CA GLN A 199 6.10 27.15 -3.03
C GLN A 199 6.16 26.28 -4.29
N LEU A 200 6.18 24.95 -4.17
CA LEU A 200 6.15 24.05 -5.34
C LEU A 200 4.87 24.24 -6.17
N ALA A 201 3.72 24.43 -5.54
CA ALA A 201 2.46 24.68 -6.22
C ALA A 201 2.45 26.03 -6.96
N GLU A 202 2.90 27.10 -6.30
CA GLU A 202 3.09 28.44 -6.89
C GLU A 202 4.05 28.40 -8.09
N MET A 203 5.16 27.66 -7.98
CA MET A 203 6.14 27.47 -9.06
C MET A 203 5.57 26.73 -10.29
N ILE A 204 4.54 25.88 -10.13
CA ILE A 204 3.84 25.26 -11.27
C ILE A 204 2.58 26.02 -11.72
N GLY A 205 2.34 27.22 -11.17
CA GLY A 205 1.27 28.13 -11.59
C GLY A 205 -0.07 27.94 -10.85
N LEU A 206 -0.07 27.31 -9.68
CA LEU A 206 -1.26 27.13 -8.83
C LEU A 206 -1.31 28.17 -7.69
N GLY A 207 -2.48 28.36 -7.08
CA GLY A 207 -2.66 29.24 -5.91
C GLY A 207 -2.44 28.54 -4.55
N SER A 208 -2.48 27.21 -4.50
CA SER A 208 -2.25 26.42 -3.28
C SER A 208 -1.82 24.99 -3.60
N ASP A 209 -1.10 24.36 -2.67
CA ASP A 209 -0.75 22.94 -2.73
C ASP A 209 -1.95 21.98 -2.69
N ASN A 210 -3.10 22.42 -2.18
CA ASN A 210 -4.38 21.70 -2.33
C ASN A 210 -4.79 21.53 -3.80
N GLU A 211 -4.24 22.34 -4.72
CA GLU A 211 -4.59 22.37 -6.14
C GLU A 211 -3.66 21.49 -6.99
N LEU A 212 -2.64 20.84 -6.41
CA LEU A 212 -1.75 19.91 -7.11
C LEU A 212 -2.50 18.86 -7.97
N PRO A 213 -3.65 18.28 -7.54
CA PRO A 213 -4.44 17.39 -8.39
C PRO A 213 -5.04 18.05 -9.65
N GLN A 214 -5.24 19.38 -9.64
CA GLN A 214 -5.71 20.14 -10.81
C GLN A 214 -4.62 20.26 -11.87
N ALA A 215 -3.35 20.31 -11.48
CA ALA A 215 -2.19 20.19 -12.38
C ALA A 215 -1.93 18.73 -12.85
N GLY A 216 -2.78 17.77 -12.45
CA GLY A 216 -2.66 16.36 -12.78
C GLY A 216 -1.81 15.53 -11.81
N VAL A 217 -1.26 16.13 -10.75
CA VAL A 217 -0.37 15.45 -9.80
C VAL A 217 -1.17 14.66 -8.76
N ARG A 218 -1.13 13.32 -8.84
CA ARG A 218 -1.83 12.40 -7.91
C ARG A 218 -0.87 11.43 -7.22
N THR A 219 0.20 11.06 -7.92
CA THR A 219 1.25 10.15 -7.47
C THR A 219 2.62 10.83 -7.54
N ILE A 220 3.37 10.73 -6.44
CA ILE A 220 4.72 11.28 -6.32
C ILE A 220 5.69 10.19 -5.86
N LEU A 221 6.84 10.11 -6.53
CA LEU A 221 7.99 9.32 -6.07
C LEU A 221 8.98 10.26 -5.38
N ASP A 222 9.23 10.06 -4.09
CA ASP A 222 10.11 10.90 -3.26
C ASP A 222 11.45 10.18 -3.03
N ILE A 223 12.48 10.58 -3.79
CA ILE A 223 13.80 9.96 -3.81
C ILE A 223 14.67 10.53 -2.69
N ASN A 224 15.13 9.65 -1.80
CA ASN A 224 15.84 9.95 -0.56
C ASN A 224 15.05 10.95 0.31
N CYS A 225 13.82 10.56 0.65
CA CYS A 225 12.80 11.39 1.33
C CYS A 225 13.17 11.93 2.74
N GLY A 226 14.39 11.70 3.22
CA GLY A 226 14.80 12.08 4.57
C GLY A 226 13.96 11.36 5.62
N PHE A 227 13.14 12.11 6.37
CA PHE A 227 12.23 11.50 7.35
C PHE A 227 10.82 11.23 6.81
N GLY A 228 10.57 11.49 5.52
CA GLY A 228 9.24 11.38 4.91
C GLY A 228 8.31 12.55 5.26
N SER A 229 8.84 13.69 5.72
CA SER A 229 8.00 14.83 6.15
C SER A 229 7.23 15.49 4.99
N PHE A 230 7.76 15.44 3.76
CA PHE A 230 7.04 15.86 2.56
C PHE A 230 5.84 14.92 2.28
N ALA A 231 6.08 13.61 2.27
CA ALA A 231 5.03 12.59 2.17
C ALA A 231 3.97 12.69 3.30
N ALA A 232 4.38 13.01 4.53
CA ALA A 232 3.48 13.22 5.67
C ALA A 232 2.53 14.41 5.47
N HIS A 233 3.04 15.53 4.96
CA HIS A 233 2.22 16.70 4.61
C HIS A 233 1.24 16.35 3.49
N LEU A 234 1.75 15.80 2.38
CA LEU A 234 0.95 15.44 1.20
C LEU A 234 -0.09 14.34 1.46
N ALA A 235 0.15 13.44 2.41
CA ALA A 235 -0.85 12.47 2.86
C ALA A 235 -2.09 13.15 3.46
N SER A 236 -1.95 14.33 4.09
CA SER A 236 -3.10 15.12 4.55
C SER A 236 -3.91 15.73 3.39
N LEU A 237 -3.24 15.97 2.25
CA LEU A 237 -3.85 16.43 1.00
C LEU A 237 -4.39 15.27 0.14
N LYS A 238 -4.31 14.03 0.63
CA LYS A 238 -4.68 12.78 -0.07
C LYS A 238 -3.89 12.51 -1.35
N ILE A 239 -2.65 12.99 -1.43
CA ILE A 239 -1.74 12.74 -2.55
C ILE A 239 -0.85 11.54 -2.20
N MET A 240 -0.82 10.53 -3.10
CA MET A 240 -0.08 9.30 -2.87
C MET A 240 1.42 9.54 -3.10
N THR A 241 2.18 9.70 -2.02
CA THR A 241 3.63 9.88 -2.06
C THR A 241 4.33 8.62 -1.57
N VAL A 242 5.18 8.03 -2.42
CA VAL A 242 5.97 6.83 -2.08
C VAL A 242 7.42 7.24 -1.92
N CYS A 243 7.99 7.02 -0.74
CA CYS A 243 9.42 7.24 -0.51
C CYS A 243 10.25 6.06 -1.04
N ILE A 244 11.36 6.37 -1.70
CA ILE A 244 12.38 5.38 -2.08
C ILE A 244 13.76 5.88 -1.64
N ALA A 245 14.52 5.04 -0.97
CA ALA A 245 15.89 5.36 -0.54
C ALA A 245 16.73 4.07 -0.44
N PRO A 246 18.07 4.17 -0.54
CA PRO A 246 18.96 3.02 -0.38
C PRO A 246 18.86 2.40 1.02
N TYR A 247 19.39 1.19 1.16
CA TYR A 247 19.53 0.54 2.46
C TYR A 247 20.49 1.31 3.37
N GLU A 248 20.10 1.51 4.63
CA GLU A 248 20.93 2.19 5.64
C GLU A 248 20.91 1.37 6.93
N ALA A 249 22.08 0.88 7.37
CA ALA A 249 22.18 0.00 8.54
C ALA A 249 21.79 0.68 9.88
N THR A 250 21.74 2.01 9.92
CA THR A 250 21.22 2.85 11.02
C THR A 250 20.65 4.15 10.46
N GLY A 251 19.59 4.69 11.07
CA GLY A 251 19.01 5.99 10.69
C GLY A 251 18.23 5.98 9.37
N SER A 252 17.79 4.81 8.90
CA SER A 252 17.22 4.69 7.55
C SER A 252 15.97 5.52 7.32
N GLN A 253 16.00 6.26 6.21
CA GLN A 253 14.89 7.07 5.72
C GLN A 253 13.62 6.24 5.49
N VAL A 254 13.77 5.07 4.86
CA VAL A 254 12.67 4.13 4.60
C VAL A 254 12.14 3.52 5.91
N GLN A 255 13.01 3.12 6.85
CA GLN A 255 12.55 2.59 8.14
C GLN A 255 11.73 3.65 8.92
N LEU A 256 12.18 4.90 8.88
CA LEU A 256 11.48 6.02 9.54
C LEU A 256 10.13 6.31 8.90
N ALA A 257 10.05 6.39 7.57
CA ALA A 257 8.79 6.59 6.86
C ALA A 257 7.78 5.46 7.15
N LEU A 258 8.21 4.20 7.11
CA LEU A 258 7.36 3.03 7.38
C LEU A 258 6.84 2.98 8.82
N GLU A 259 7.65 3.40 9.79
CA GLU A 259 7.24 3.44 11.19
C GLU A 259 6.29 4.61 11.48
N ARG A 260 6.46 5.74 10.78
CA ARG A 260 5.48 6.84 10.71
C ARG A 260 4.17 6.44 10.03
N GLY A 261 4.10 5.23 9.44
CA GLY A 261 2.93 4.74 8.72
C GLY A 261 2.80 5.27 7.30
N LEU A 262 3.87 5.78 6.69
CA LEU A 262 3.90 6.32 5.32
C LEU A 262 4.35 5.26 4.29
N PRO A 263 3.95 5.35 3.01
CA PRO A 263 4.41 4.43 1.97
C PRO A 263 5.90 4.62 1.67
N ALA A 264 6.70 3.55 1.80
CA ALA A 264 8.10 3.56 1.40
C ALA A 264 8.61 2.17 0.99
N VAL A 265 9.69 2.14 0.20
CA VAL A 265 10.35 0.92 -0.30
C VAL A 265 11.87 1.10 -0.25
N ILE A 266 12.63 0.06 0.11
CA ILE A 266 14.09 0.08 -0.01
C ILE A 266 14.44 -0.07 -1.48
N GLY A 267 15.10 0.93 -2.05
CA GLY A 267 15.44 0.94 -3.46
C GLY A 267 16.59 1.88 -3.75
N ASN A 268 17.57 1.37 -4.49
CA ASN A 268 18.69 2.12 -5.00
C ASN A 268 18.77 1.84 -6.51
N PHE A 269 19.20 2.84 -7.29
CA PHE A 269 19.23 2.76 -8.75
C PHE A 269 20.61 3.10 -9.30
N VAL A 270 21.65 2.48 -8.71
CA VAL A 270 23.05 2.73 -9.09
C VAL A 270 23.52 1.79 -10.20
N ALA A 271 23.28 0.48 -10.12
CA ALA A 271 23.51 -0.45 -11.24
C ALA A 271 22.22 -0.81 -11.99
N ARG A 272 21.08 -0.79 -11.30
CA ARG A 272 19.78 -1.31 -11.78
C ARG A 272 18.73 -0.20 -11.91
N GLN A 273 17.73 -0.45 -12.76
CA GLN A 273 16.53 0.38 -12.86
C GLN A 273 15.66 0.22 -11.60
N LEU A 274 14.85 1.22 -11.31
CA LEU A 274 13.78 1.14 -10.33
C LEU A 274 12.76 0.07 -10.77
N SER A 275 12.21 -0.69 -9.82
CA SER A 275 11.25 -1.77 -10.05
C SER A 275 9.84 -1.31 -10.49
N TYR A 276 9.74 -0.09 -11.02
CA TYR A 276 8.54 0.50 -11.61
C TYR A 276 8.59 0.42 -13.14
N PRO A 277 7.45 0.23 -13.83
CA PRO A 277 7.37 0.30 -15.28
C PRO A 277 7.57 1.73 -15.82
N SER A 278 7.65 1.87 -17.13
CA SER A 278 7.68 3.20 -17.75
C SER A 278 6.35 3.94 -17.55
N LEU A 279 6.44 5.28 -17.40
CA LEU A 279 5.30 6.19 -17.21
C LEU A 279 4.47 5.82 -15.97
N SER A 280 5.12 5.79 -14.80
CA SER A 280 4.54 5.36 -13.52
C SER A 280 4.03 6.51 -12.65
N TYR A 281 4.79 7.59 -12.50
CA TYR A 281 4.52 8.67 -11.55
C TYR A 281 4.21 10.00 -12.25
N ASP A 282 3.35 10.82 -11.64
CA ASP A 282 2.98 12.13 -12.17
C ASP A 282 4.02 13.22 -11.78
N MET A 283 4.71 13.02 -10.65
CA MET A 283 5.86 13.83 -10.22
C MET A 283 6.96 12.94 -9.62
N VAL A 284 8.22 13.31 -9.85
CA VAL A 284 9.39 12.76 -9.15
C VAL A 284 10.06 13.90 -8.38
N HIS A 285 10.30 13.69 -7.09
CA HIS A 285 10.84 14.69 -6.17
C HIS A 285 12.18 14.21 -5.57
N CYS A 286 13.15 15.09 -5.48
CA CYS A 286 14.33 14.95 -4.62
C CYS A 286 14.63 16.27 -3.92
N ALA A 287 14.75 16.23 -2.59
CA ALA A 287 15.27 17.34 -1.81
C ALA A 287 16.51 16.88 -1.01
N GLN A 288 17.68 17.47 -1.31
CA GLN A 288 18.96 17.13 -0.68
C GLN A 288 19.34 15.63 -0.81
N CYS A 289 18.91 14.97 -1.89
CA CYS A 289 19.12 13.51 -2.07
C CYS A 289 20.58 13.08 -2.29
N GLY A 290 21.51 14.02 -2.53
CA GLY A 290 22.94 13.73 -2.70
C GLY A 290 23.33 13.06 -4.03
N ILE A 291 22.39 12.92 -4.97
CA ILE A 291 22.60 12.28 -6.27
C ILE A 291 23.29 13.26 -7.22
N ILE A 292 24.35 12.79 -7.88
CA ILE A 292 25.05 13.49 -8.97
C ILE A 292 24.33 13.13 -10.28
N TRP A 293 23.33 13.92 -10.65
CA TRP A 293 22.36 13.59 -11.71
C TRP A 293 22.97 13.50 -13.12
N ASP A 294 24.10 14.16 -13.38
CA ASP A 294 24.90 14.08 -14.61
C ASP A 294 25.88 12.89 -14.60
N GLY A 295 26.01 12.19 -13.48
CA GLY A 295 26.82 10.99 -13.33
C GLY A 295 26.34 9.81 -14.18
N LYS A 296 27.25 8.85 -14.41
CA LYS A 296 27.05 7.66 -15.26
C LYS A 296 26.41 8.00 -16.63
N ASP A 297 26.94 9.01 -17.31
CA ASP A 297 26.46 9.51 -18.62
C ASP A 297 24.99 9.98 -18.60
N GLY A 298 24.53 10.58 -17.50
CA GLY A 298 23.15 11.05 -17.34
C GLY A 298 22.10 9.94 -17.13
N ARG A 299 22.51 8.68 -16.90
CA ARG A 299 21.59 7.54 -16.70
C ARG A 299 20.57 7.74 -15.58
N PHE A 300 20.90 8.50 -14.54
CA PHE A 300 19.96 8.80 -13.47
C PHE A 300 18.79 9.66 -13.95
N LEU A 301 19.03 10.64 -14.83
CA LEU A 301 17.94 11.40 -15.47
C LEU A 301 17.16 10.55 -16.48
N ILE A 302 17.83 9.66 -17.23
CA ILE A 302 17.16 8.72 -18.14
C ILE A 302 16.20 7.80 -17.36
N GLU A 303 16.61 7.33 -16.19
CA GLU A 303 15.78 6.50 -15.32
C GLU A 303 14.59 7.28 -14.71
N VAL A 304 14.81 8.55 -14.33
CA VAL A 304 13.70 9.43 -13.92
C VAL A 304 12.74 9.69 -15.08
N ASP A 305 13.24 9.98 -16.29
CA ASP A 305 12.38 10.14 -17.48
C ASP A 305 11.55 8.90 -17.72
N ARG A 306 12.15 7.71 -17.64
CA ARG A 306 11.45 6.43 -17.80
C ARG A 306 10.25 6.32 -16.86
N VAL A 307 10.42 6.60 -15.57
CA VAL A 307 9.31 6.48 -14.59
C VAL A 307 8.35 7.67 -14.59
N LEU A 308 8.73 8.82 -15.14
CA LEU A 308 7.89 10.03 -15.18
C LEU A 308 6.91 10.02 -16.36
N LYS A 309 5.63 10.30 -16.08
CA LYS A 309 4.55 10.40 -17.08
C LYS A 309 4.69 11.65 -17.96
N PRO A 310 4.12 11.66 -19.18
CA PRO A 310 4.17 12.82 -20.07
C PRO A 310 3.47 14.03 -19.43
N GLY A 311 4.01 15.23 -19.61
CA GLY A 311 3.52 16.44 -18.93
C GLY A 311 3.78 16.48 -17.41
N GLY A 312 4.42 15.44 -16.84
CA GLY A 312 4.77 15.35 -15.42
C GLY A 312 6.01 16.15 -15.03
N TYR A 313 6.22 16.30 -13.73
CA TYR A 313 7.20 17.22 -13.15
C TYR A 313 8.37 16.49 -12.47
N PHE A 314 9.60 16.96 -12.72
CA PHE A 314 10.77 16.61 -11.91
C PHE A 314 11.16 17.80 -11.04
N VAL A 315 11.16 17.60 -9.73
CA VAL A 315 11.47 18.62 -8.72
C VAL A 315 12.79 18.28 -8.04
N LEU A 316 13.77 19.19 -8.14
CA LEU A 316 15.07 19.05 -7.50
C LEU A 316 15.35 20.26 -6.60
N THR A 317 15.55 20.00 -5.31
CA THR A 317 16.00 20.99 -4.33
C THR A 317 17.40 20.63 -3.87
N SER A 318 18.41 21.40 -4.31
CA SER A 318 19.82 21.09 -4.08
C SER A 318 20.59 22.30 -3.56
N PRO A 319 21.10 22.28 -2.31
CA PRO A 319 21.76 23.42 -1.71
C PRO A 319 23.13 23.63 -2.34
N THR A 320 23.22 24.58 -3.25
CA THR A 320 24.51 25.11 -3.69
C THR A 320 25.16 25.78 -2.48
N SER A 321 26.31 25.28 -2.04
CA SER A 321 26.99 25.76 -0.81
C SER A 321 26.91 27.28 -0.68
N ARG A 322 26.30 27.78 0.41
CA ARG A 322 26.11 29.21 0.74
C ARG A 322 27.46 29.91 0.97
N SER A 323 28.23 30.08 -0.11
CA SER A 323 29.41 30.92 -0.17
C SER A 323 28.97 32.31 -0.62
N GLN A 324 28.85 33.23 0.34
CA GLN A 324 28.64 34.64 0.02
C GLN A 324 29.84 35.15 -0.77
N GLY A 325 29.66 35.34 -2.08
CA GLY A 325 30.71 35.75 -3.00
C GLY A 325 30.34 35.49 -4.45
N SER A 326 30.87 36.30 -5.37
CA SER A 326 30.58 36.24 -6.82
C SER A 326 30.97 34.91 -7.49
N SER A 327 31.80 34.10 -6.85
CA SER A 327 32.17 32.75 -7.32
C SER A 327 31.03 31.72 -7.22
N SER A 328 29.99 31.99 -6.41
CA SER A 328 28.84 31.09 -6.22
C SER A 328 27.97 30.97 -7.47
N GLN A 329 27.70 32.07 -8.19
CA GLN A 329 26.93 32.05 -9.44
C GLN A 329 27.65 31.25 -10.53
N MET A 330 28.98 31.35 -10.64
CA MET A 330 29.74 30.60 -11.63
C MET A 330 29.76 29.09 -11.31
N LYS A 331 29.87 28.71 -10.03
CA LYS A 331 29.72 27.30 -9.61
C LYS A 331 28.31 26.76 -9.85
N ARG A 332 27.27 27.53 -9.51
CA ARG A 332 25.85 27.18 -9.75
C ARG A 332 25.58 27.00 -11.26
N ARG A 333 26.10 27.89 -12.10
CA ARG A 333 26.01 27.80 -13.57
C ARG A 333 26.78 26.59 -14.14
N ASN A 334 27.98 26.30 -13.64
CA ASN A 334 28.76 25.14 -14.08
C ASN A 334 28.11 23.79 -13.71
N MET A 335 27.36 23.73 -12.59
CA MET A 335 26.54 22.56 -12.22
C MET A 335 25.27 22.44 -13.09
N LEU A 336 24.67 23.56 -13.49
CA LEU A 336 23.44 23.57 -14.27
C LEU A 336 23.67 23.27 -15.76
N MET A 337 24.80 23.68 -16.36
CA MET A 337 25.04 23.48 -17.80
C MET A 337 24.94 22.00 -18.27
N PRO A 338 25.53 20.99 -17.58
CA PRO A 338 25.32 19.58 -17.93
C PRO A 338 23.86 19.12 -17.78
N MET A 339 23.17 19.61 -16.75
CA MET A 339 21.74 19.33 -16.52
C MET A 339 20.87 19.92 -17.63
N GLU A 340 21.11 21.18 -18.03
CA GLU A 340 20.38 21.85 -19.12
C GLU A 340 20.58 21.13 -20.46
N GLU A 341 21.79 20.65 -20.76
CA GLU A 341 22.02 19.88 -21.99
C GLU A 341 21.35 18.50 -21.96
N LEU A 342 21.44 17.75 -20.86
CA LEU A 342 20.80 16.44 -20.72
C LEU A 342 19.27 16.54 -20.73
N THR A 343 18.69 17.49 -20.00
CA THR A 343 17.23 17.70 -19.96
C THR A 343 16.67 18.12 -21.33
N GLN A 344 17.39 18.92 -22.12
CA GLN A 344 17.03 19.19 -23.52
C GLN A 344 17.04 17.91 -24.39
N GLN A 345 17.99 17.00 -24.19
CA GLN A 345 18.02 15.72 -24.93
C GLN A 345 16.89 14.76 -24.54
N LEU A 346 16.36 14.89 -23.31
CA LEU A 346 15.20 14.16 -22.79
C LEU A 346 13.85 14.82 -23.15
N CYS A 347 13.85 15.94 -23.89
CA CYS A 347 12.64 16.73 -24.18
C CYS A 347 11.94 17.26 -22.91
N TRP A 348 12.72 17.76 -21.95
CA TRP A 348 12.21 18.46 -20.78
C TRP A 348 12.39 19.97 -20.92
N THR A 349 11.45 20.73 -20.36
CA THR A 349 11.52 22.20 -20.24
C THR A 349 11.74 22.59 -18.79
N LEU A 350 12.65 23.53 -18.51
CA LEU A 350 12.73 24.16 -17.19
C LEU A 350 11.51 25.08 -17.04
N LEU A 351 10.59 24.73 -16.15
CA LEU A 351 9.34 25.44 -15.93
C LEU A 351 9.53 26.61 -14.96
N ALA A 352 10.22 26.36 -13.85
CA ALA A 352 10.44 27.34 -12.80
C ALA A 352 11.75 27.07 -12.03
N GLN A 353 12.33 28.14 -11.51
CA GLN A 353 13.47 28.13 -10.62
C GLN A 353 13.23 29.16 -9.51
N GLN A 354 13.33 28.75 -8.25
CA GLN A 354 13.21 29.62 -7.09
C GLN A 354 14.17 29.15 -5.99
N ASP A 355 14.94 30.08 -5.42
CA ASP A 355 15.96 29.83 -4.41
C ASP A 355 17.02 28.76 -4.79
N GLU A 356 16.81 27.53 -4.32
CA GLU A 356 17.64 26.32 -4.55
C GLU A 356 16.82 25.16 -5.16
N THR A 357 15.57 25.46 -5.54
CA THR A 357 14.56 24.55 -6.09
C THR A 357 14.40 24.78 -7.59
N PHE A 358 14.37 23.69 -8.35
CA PHE A 358 14.22 23.67 -9.80
C PHE A 358 13.10 22.70 -10.17
N ILE A 359 12.22 23.11 -11.08
CA ILE A 359 11.15 22.26 -11.61
C ILE A 359 11.28 22.17 -13.13
N TRP A 360 11.50 20.95 -13.63
CA TRP A 360 11.38 20.63 -15.05
C TRP A 360 10.06 19.94 -15.32
N GLN A 361 9.53 20.12 -16.53
CA GLN A 361 8.38 19.41 -17.04
C GLN A 361 8.78 18.52 -18.22
N LYS A 362 8.40 17.24 -18.19
CA LYS A 362 8.57 16.32 -19.31
C LYS A 362 7.57 16.65 -20.41
N THR A 363 7.99 16.63 -21.69
CA THR A 363 7.10 16.90 -22.82
C THR A 363 5.82 16.05 -22.78
N ALA A 364 4.69 16.67 -23.12
CA ALA A 364 3.45 15.96 -23.45
C ALA A 364 3.47 15.46 -24.91
N ASP A 365 4.15 16.17 -25.81
CA ASP A 365 4.29 15.81 -27.22
C ASP A 365 5.44 14.84 -27.46
N VAL A 366 5.10 13.62 -27.89
CA VAL A 366 6.06 12.57 -28.27
C VAL A 366 6.88 12.94 -29.51
N ASN A 367 6.38 13.81 -30.38
CA ASN A 367 7.09 14.18 -31.61
C ASN A 367 8.38 14.96 -31.31
N CYS A 368 8.54 15.54 -30.12
CA CYS A 368 9.78 16.18 -29.70
C CYS A 368 11.00 15.25 -29.89
N TYR A 369 10.86 13.95 -29.62
CA TYR A 369 11.97 12.99 -29.76
C TYR A 369 12.47 12.81 -31.20
N ALA A 370 11.63 13.11 -32.21
CA ALA A 370 11.97 13.01 -33.63
C ALA A 370 12.80 14.20 -34.14
N TYR A 371 12.69 15.37 -33.51
CA TYR A 371 13.38 16.61 -33.92
C TYR A 371 14.71 16.84 -33.19
N ARG A 372 15.20 15.86 -32.43
CA ARG A 372 16.42 15.98 -31.61
C ARG A 372 17.69 16.00 -32.46
N LYS A 373 18.76 16.58 -31.90
CA LYS A 373 20.08 16.69 -32.55
C LYS A 373 20.67 15.30 -32.85
N LYS A 374 21.54 15.23 -33.87
CA LYS A 374 22.14 13.99 -34.43
C LYS A 374 23.00 13.13 -33.46
N HIS A 375 23.19 13.58 -32.22
CA HIS A 375 23.97 12.91 -31.16
C HIS A 375 23.16 12.76 -29.86
N ALA A 376 21.83 12.82 -29.92
CA ALA A 376 20.97 12.70 -28.74
C ALA A 376 20.85 11.25 -28.23
N ILE A 377 20.53 11.10 -26.93
CA ILE A 377 20.25 9.81 -26.27
C ILE A 377 19.28 8.95 -27.13
N PRO A 378 19.63 7.69 -27.48
CA PRO A 378 18.81 6.84 -28.33
C PRO A 378 17.48 6.46 -27.67
N LEU A 379 16.51 6.02 -28.46
CA LEU A 379 15.30 5.37 -27.94
C LEU A 379 15.57 3.87 -27.73
N CYS A 380 14.98 3.26 -26.70
CA CYS A 380 15.04 1.82 -26.48
C CYS A 380 14.17 1.05 -27.49
N LYS A 381 14.33 -0.27 -27.58
CA LYS A 381 13.48 -1.12 -28.43
C LYS A 381 12.19 -1.48 -27.70
N GLU A 382 11.12 -1.81 -28.43
CA GLU A 382 9.80 -2.09 -27.81
C GLU A 382 9.82 -3.29 -26.85
N ASP A 383 10.66 -4.29 -27.09
CA ASP A 383 10.84 -5.46 -26.21
C ASP A 383 11.50 -5.11 -24.86
N ASP A 384 12.09 -3.92 -24.72
CA ASP A 384 12.78 -3.51 -23.48
C ASP A 384 11.82 -3.00 -22.40
N ASP A 385 10.58 -2.64 -22.75
CA ASP A 385 9.60 -2.06 -21.82
C ASP A 385 8.72 -3.11 -21.09
N ALA A 386 8.79 -4.39 -21.45
CA ALA A 386 7.80 -5.39 -21.03
C ALA A 386 7.88 -5.82 -19.54
N GLN A 387 9.07 -5.83 -18.93
CA GLN A 387 9.32 -6.26 -17.55
C GLN A 387 10.47 -5.47 -16.92
N SER A 388 10.23 -4.80 -15.79
CA SER A 388 11.22 -3.94 -15.11
C SER A 388 11.88 -4.59 -13.88
N TYR A 389 11.67 -5.88 -13.63
CA TYR A 389 12.30 -6.59 -12.50
C TYR A 389 13.78 -6.87 -12.79
N TYR A 390 14.67 -6.47 -11.88
CA TYR A 390 16.13 -6.68 -11.95
C TYR A 390 16.85 -6.24 -13.25
N ARG A 391 16.30 -5.30 -14.04
CA ARG A 391 16.99 -4.78 -15.23
C ARG A 391 18.16 -3.84 -14.88
N PRO A 392 19.30 -3.88 -15.61
CA PRO A 392 20.38 -2.90 -15.47
C PRO A 392 19.99 -1.54 -16.05
N LEU A 393 20.59 -0.45 -15.55
CA LEU A 393 20.35 0.92 -16.03
C LEU A 393 20.62 1.07 -17.54
N GLN A 394 19.57 1.39 -18.30
CA GLN A 394 19.65 1.57 -19.75
C GLN A 394 20.15 2.98 -20.15
N PRO A 395 21.00 3.09 -21.18
CA PRO A 395 21.44 4.36 -21.75
C PRO A 395 20.51 4.86 -22.88
N CYS A 396 19.20 4.57 -22.80
CA CYS A 396 18.22 4.89 -23.82
C CYS A 396 16.87 5.30 -23.19
N ILE A 397 16.08 6.08 -23.93
CA ILE A 397 14.76 6.56 -23.50
C ILE A 397 13.71 5.48 -23.79
N SER A 398 12.94 5.11 -22.77
CA SER A 398 11.91 4.07 -22.79
C SER A 398 10.49 4.67 -22.76
N GLY A 399 9.47 3.88 -23.11
CA GLY A 399 8.06 4.25 -23.01
C GLY A 399 7.52 5.16 -24.12
N THR A 400 8.34 5.63 -25.06
CA THR A 400 7.92 6.60 -26.09
C THR A 400 6.95 6.03 -27.13
N SER A 401 7.00 4.72 -27.42
CA SER A 401 5.99 4.04 -28.27
C SER A 401 4.82 3.46 -27.47
N SER A 402 4.82 3.63 -26.14
CA SER A 402 3.78 3.06 -25.29
C SER A 402 2.43 3.74 -25.51
N LYS A 403 1.38 2.93 -25.64
CA LYS A 403 -0.01 3.42 -25.68
C LYS A 403 -0.43 4.12 -24.38
N ARG A 404 0.34 3.96 -23.30
CA ARG A 404 0.21 4.67 -22.02
C ARG A 404 0.73 6.11 -22.07
N TRP A 405 1.23 6.59 -23.20
CA TRP A 405 1.66 7.98 -23.39
C TRP A 405 0.46 8.94 -23.36
N ILE A 406 -0.03 9.24 -22.16
CA ILE A 406 -1.15 10.12 -21.87
C ILE A 406 -0.65 11.21 -20.93
N ALA A 407 -0.73 12.48 -21.36
CA ALA A 407 -0.31 13.61 -20.55
C ALA A 407 -1.13 13.72 -19.26
N ILE A 408 -0.50 14.00 -18.11
CA ILE A 408 -1.18 13.96 -16.80
C ILE A 408 -2.39 14.92 -16.71
N GLN A 409 -2.37 16.01 -17.48
CA GLN A 409 -3.45 17.00 -17.59
C GLN A 409 -4.67 16.49 -18.37
N ASN A 410 -4.50 15.50 -19.24
CA ASN A 410 -5.57 14.94 -20.09
C ASN A 410 -6.26 13.72 -19.47
N ARG A 411 -5.88 13.34 -18.24
CA ARG A 411 -6.38 12.14 -17.55
C ARG A 411 -7.72 12.40 -16.87
N SER A 412 -8.60 11.39 -16.86
CA SER A 412 -9.90 11.48 -16.20
C SER A 412 -9.75 11.84 -14.71
N SER A 413 -10.54 12.79 -14.17
CA SER A 413 -10.34 13.32 -12.80
C SER A 413 -10.72 12.36 -11.67
N GLY A 414 -11.18 11.15 -11.98
CA GLY A 414 -11.60 10.14 -11.01
C GLY A 414 -10.49 9.18 -10.57
N SER A 415 -10.81 8.35 -9.57
CA SER A 415 -10.06 7.14 -9.20
C SER A 415 -10.40 5.91 -10.06
N GLU A 416 -11.50 5.99 -10.81
CA GLU A 416 -11.90 5.00 -11.81
C GLU A 416 -11.35 5.43 -13.18
N LEU A 417 -10.66 4.51 -13.85
CA LEU A 417 -10.17 4.73 -15.22
C LEU A 417 -11.33 4.76 -16.20
N SER A 418 -11.28 5.67 -17.17
CA SER A 418 -12.28 5.73 -18.24
C SER A 418 -12.27 4.47 -19.11
N SER A 419 -13.37 4.20 -19.80
CA SER A 419 -13.47 3.06 -20.73
C SER A 419 -12.43 3.08 -21.86
N ALA A 420 -11.85 4.25 -22.17
CA ALA A 420 -10.73 4.39 -23.09
C ALA A 420 -9.40 3.98 -22.44
N GLU A 421 -9.12 4.45 -21.22
CA GLU A 421 -7.94 4.06 -20.43
C GLU A 421 -7.94 2.55 -20.11
N LEU A 422 -9.11 1.98 -19.78
CA LEU A 422 -9.30 0.54 -19.62
C LEU A 422 -8.93 -0.25 -20.89
N LYS A 423 -9.34 0.22 -22.08
CA LYS A 423 -9.00 -0.43 -23.37
C LYS A 423 -7.53 -0.31 -23.73
N ILE A 424 -6.87 0.78 -23.37
CA ILE A 424 -5.43 0.98 -23.58
C ILE A 424 -4.62 -0.05 -22.76
N ASN A 425 -4.96 -0.21 -21.48
CA ASN A 425 -4.34 -1.21 -20.61
C ASN A 425 -4.80 -2.64 -20.93
N GLY A 426 -6.01 -2.80 -21.50
CA GLY A 426 -6.59 -4.10 -21.82
C GLY A 426 -5.95 -4.83 -23.00
N LYS A 427 -5.23 -4.14 -23.90
CA LYS A 427 -4.38 -4.82 -24.89
C LYS A 427 -3.21 -5.59 -24.25
N TYR A 428 -2.78 -5.20 -23.05
CA TYR A 428 -1.58 -5.73 -22.42
C TYR A 428 -1.85 -6.64 -21.21
N CYS A 429 -2.89 -6.42 -20.40
CA CYS A 429 -3.10 -7.22 -19.16
C CYS A 429 -4.53 -7.43 -18.64
N VAL A 430 -5.58 -6.78 -19.19
CA VAL A 430 -6.89 -6.71 -18.50
C VAL A 430 -8.08 -6.83 -19.46
N GLN A 431 -8.90 -7.89 -19.38
CA GLN A 431 -10.25 -7.80 -19.96
C GLN A 431 -11.11 -6.92 -19.05
N PRO A 432 -11.88 -5.95 -19.58
CA PRO A 432 -12.73 -5.09 -18.76
C PRO A 432 -13.68 -5.88 -17.86
N GLU A 433 -14.19 -7.00 -18.34
CA GLU A 433 -15.11 -7.90 -17.64
C GLU A 433 -14.46 -8.48 -16.37
N ASP A 434 -13.27 -9.08 -16.49
CA ASP A 434 -12.48 -9.62 -15.37
C ASP A 434 -12.24 -8.56 -14.27
N PHE A 435 -12.02 -7.30 -14.68
CA PHE A 435 -11.82 -6.17 -13.76
C PHE A 435 -13.10 -5.82 -12.99
N PHE A 436 -14.25 -5.78 -13.66
CA PHE A 436 -15.53 -5.49 -12.99
C PHE A 436 -15.98 -6.63 -12.07
N GLU A 437 -15.64 -7.88 -12.39
CA GLU A 437 -15.88 -9.03 -11.51
C GLU A 437 -15.00 -8.99 -10.25
N ASP A 438 -13.69 -8.75 -10.38
CA ASP A 438 -12.77 -8.57 -9.24
C ASP A 438 -13.24 -7.43 -8.32
N LEU A 439 -13.60 -6.28 -8.89
CA LEU A 439 -14.09 -5.13 -8.12
C LEU A 439 -15.37 -5.44 -7.32
N GLN A 440 -16.35 -6.11 -7.93
CA GLN A 440 -17.58 -6.52 -7.25
C GLN A 440 -17.32 -7.57 -6.16
N PHE A 441 -16.44 -8.52 -6.42
CA PHE A 441 -15.98 -9.50 -5.43
C PHE A 441 -15.37 -8.80 -4.22
N TRP A 442 -14.42 -7.87 -4.39
CA TRP A 442 -13.75 -7.20 -3.28
C TRP A 442 -14.67 -6.29 -2.46
N ARG A 443 -15.61 -5.57 -3.09
CA ARG A 443 -16.67 -4.80 -2.41
C ARG A 443 -17.49 -5.67 -1.44
N SER A 444 -17.74 -6.93 -1.82
CA SER A 444 -18.47 -7.89 -0.98
C SER A 444 -17.57 -8.62 0.04
N ALA A 445 -16.35 -8.98 -0.37
CA ALA A 445 -15.39 -9.71 0.46
C ALA A 445 -14.86 -8.88 1.64
N LEU A 446 -14.62 -7.59 1.44
CA LEU A 446 -14.05 -6.72 2.49
C LEU A 446 -14.92 -6.68 3.76
N LYS A 447 -16.26 -6.70 3.64
CA LYS A 447 -17.17 -6.72 4.80
C LYS A 447 -17.02 -8.00 5.61
N ASN A 448 -16.86 -9.13 4.93
CA ASN A 448 -16.56 -10.41 5.56
C ASN A 448 -15.17 -10.40 6.20
N TYR A 449 -14.15 -9.88 5.52
CA TYR A 449 -12.78 -9.90 6.06
C TYR A 449 -12.62 -8.96 7.26
N TRP A 450 -13.21 -7.76 7.21
CA TRP A 450 -13.10 -6.78 8.29
C TRP A 450 -13.76 -7.27 9.59
N SER A 451 -14.87 -8.00 9.52
CA SER A 451 -15.53 -8.57 10.71
C SER A 451 -14.74 -9.73 11.36
N LEU A 452 -13.73 -10.28 10.69
CA LEU A 452 -12.89 -11.37 11.23
C LEU A 452 -11.65 -10.88 12.00
N LEU A 453 -11.36 -9.57 11.96
CA LEU A 453 -10.19 -8.96 12.61
C LEU A 453 -10.40 -8.73 14.12
N THR A 454 -10.81 -9.77 14.83
CA THR A 454 -11.08 -9.73 16.28
C THR A 454 -10.44 -10.94 16.98
N PRO A 455 -9.72 -10.77 18.11
CA PRO A 455 -9.15 -11.89 18.85
C PRO A 455 -10.18 -12.95 19.29
N LEU A 456 -11.47 -12.58 19.35
CA LEU A 456 -12.57 -13.51 19.64
C LEU A 456 -12.65 -14.68 18.65
N ILE A 457 -12.13 -14.54 17.43
CA ILE A 457 -12.10 -15.59 16.39
C ILE A 457 -11.28 -16.84 16.81
N PHE A 458 -10.34 -16.68 17.75
CA PHE A 458 -9.48 -17.76 18.25
C PHE A 458 -10.03 -18.44 19.53
N SER A 459 -11.19 -18.01 20.04
CA SER A 459 -11.80 -18.59 21.24
C SER A 459 -12.50 -19.94 20.98
N ASP A 460 -12.59 -20.78 22.02
CA ASP A 460 -13.21 -22.12 21.96
C ASP A 460 -14.74 -22.10 21.70
N HIS A 461 -15.39 -20.96 21.91
CA HIS A 461 -16.79 -20.72 21.58
C HIS A 461 -16.90 -19.57 20.58
N PRO A 462 -16.45 -19.77 19.33
CA PRO A 462 -16.33 -18.69 18.36
C PRO A 462 -17.72 -18.26 17.89
N LYS A 463 -18.24 -17.19 18.49
CA LYS A 463 -19.26 -16.38 17.83
C LYS A 463 -18.60 -15.60 16.71
N ARG A 464 -19.11 -15.76 15.49
CA ARG A 464 -18.96 -14.71 14.48
C ARG A 464 -19.57 -13.44 15.09
N PRO A 465 -18.89 -12.28 15.07
CA PRO A 465 -19.45 -11.05 15.61
C PRO A 465 -20.86 -10.82 15.06
N GLY A 466 -21.84 -10.74 15.95
CA GLY A 466 -23.18 -10.29 15.59
C GLY A 466 -23.17 -8.80 15.30
N ASP A 467 -24.28 -8.26 14.82
CA ASP A 467 -24.42 -6.81 14.58
C ASP A 467 -24.27 -5.98 15.87
N GLU A 468 -24.39 -6.61 17.03
CA GLU A 468 -24.21 -6.05 18.38
C GLU A 468 -22.77 -6.13 18.91
N ASP A 469 -21.88 -6.93 18.29
CA ASP A 469 -20.50 -7.11 18.76
C ASP A 469 -19.61 -5.96 18.26
N PRO A 470 -18.66 -5.44 19.08
CA PRO A 470 -17.86 -4.29 18.72
C PRO A 470 -16.95 -4.59 17.52
N LEU A 471 -17.13 -3.81 16.45
CA LEU A 471 -16.25 -3.83 15.28
C LEU A 471 -14.79 -3.54 15.68
N PRO A 472 -13.80 -4.05 14.92
CA PRO A 472 -12.40 -3.74 15.16
C PRO A 472 -12.17 -2.22 15.14
N PRO A 473 -11.32 -1.66 16.03
CA PRO A 473 -11.06 -0.23 16.09
C PRO A 473 -10.72 0.33 14.70
N PHE A 474 -11.39 1.41 14.31
CA PHE A 474 -11.33 1.96 12.93
C PHE A 474 -9.90 2.27 12.45
N ASN A 475 -8.98 2.53 13.39
CA ASN A 475 -7.57 2.88 13.19
C ASN A 475 -6.60 1.79 13.68
N MET A 476 -7.05 0.54 13.83
CA MET A 476 -6.22 -0.61 14.24
C MET A 476 -5.14 -0.97 13.20
N ILE A 477 -5.48 -0.80 11.92
CA ILE A 477 -4.58 -1.04 10.77
C ILE A 477 -4.31 0.33 10.13
N ARG A 478 -3.05 0.56 9.71
CA ARG A 478 -2.61 1.79 9.04
C ARG A 478 -2.00 1.49 7.68
N ASN A 479 -1.32 0.33 7.56
CA ASN A 479 -0.75 -0.16 6.32
C ASN A 479 -1.03 -1.65 6.09
N VAL A 480 -1.36 -1.98 4.85
CA VAL A 480 -1.63 -3.34 4.36
C VAL A 480 -0.64 -3.67 3.26
N MET A 481 -0.20 -4.92 3.17
CA MET A 481 0.43 -5.45 1.96
C MET A 481 -0.51 -6.48 1.33
N ASP A 482 -0.96 -6.20 0.11
CA ASP A 482 -1.64 -7.17 -0.73
C ASP A 482 -0.57 -7.90 -1.56
N MET A 483 -0.14 -9.06 -1.08
CA MET A 483 1.04 -9.80 -1.57
C MET A 483 0.84 -10.37 -2.98
N SER A 484 -0.40 -10.59 -3.41
CA SER A 484 -0.71 -11.19 -4.71
C SER A 484 -1.90 -10.46 -5.34
N THR A 485 -1.70 -9.17 -5.59
CA THR A 485 -2.73 -8.32 -6.16
C THR A 485 -2.95 -8.63 -7.65
N LYS A 486 -4.21 -8.53 -8.10
CA LYS A 486 -4.54 -8.55 -9.53
C LYS A 486 -4.74 -7.13 -10.04
N PHE A 487 -5.88 -6.52 -9.72
CA PHE A 487 -6.26 -5.19 -10.22
C PHE A 487 -6.38 -4.13 -9.12
N GLY A 488 -5.90 -4.44 -7.89
CA GLY A 488 -6.01 -3.57 -6.73
C GLY A 488 -7.43 -3.48 -6.17
N GLY A 489 -8.26 -4.51 -6.36
CA GLY A 489 -9.66 -4.51 -5.92
C GLY A 489 -9.81 -4.39 -4.40
N LEU A 490 -8.97 -5.06 -3.60
CA LEU A 490 -8.94 -4.89 -2.13
C LEU A 490 -8.65 -3.44 -1.73
N ASN A 491 -7.64 -2.80 -2.34
CA ASN A 491 -7.31 -1.40 -2.12
C ASN A 491 -8.48 -0.47 -2.51
N THR A 492 -9.14 -0.77 -3.63
CA THR A 492 -10.33 -0.03 -4.08
C THR A 492 -11.46 -0.12 -3.04
N ALA A 493 -11.77 -1.32 -2.56
CA ALA A 493 -12.81 -1.52 -1.55
C ALA A 493 -12.49 -0.83 -0.21
N LEU A 494 -11.21 -0.84 0.22
CA LEU A 494 -10.76 -0.15 1.44
C LEU A 494 -10.93 1.38 1.32
N LEU A 495 -10.64 1.93 0.13
CA LEU A 495 -10.81 3.36 -0.17
C LEU A 495 -12.29 3.76 -0.23
N GLU A 496 -13.15 2.95 -0.83
CA GLU A 496 -14.60 3.17 -0.92
C GLU A 496 -15.28 3.12 0.46
N GLU A 497 -14.91 2.16 1.30
CA GLU A 497 -15.33 2.05 2.70
C GLU A 497 -14.59 3.06 3.64
N LYS A 498 -13.86 4.03 3.05
CA LYS A 498 -13.18 5.17 3.69
C LYS A 498 -12.25 4.76 4.84
N LYS A 499 -11.64 3.57 4.77
CA LYS A 499 -10.66 3.12 5.77
C LYS A 499 -9.41 4.01 5.70
N SER A 500 -8.90 4.42 6.86
CA SER A 500 -7.68 5.24 6.95
C SER A 500 -6.41 4.37 6.81
N VAL A 501 -6.30 3.66 5.68
CA VAL A 501 -5.21 2.73 5.38
C VAL A 501 -4.64 3.02 4.00
N TRP A 502 -3.37 2.69 3.79
CA TRP A 502 -2.80 2.53 2.45
C TRP A 502 -2.38 1.07 2.23
N VAL A 503 -2.34 0.68 0.95
CA VAL A 503 -2.00 -0.70 0.54
C VAL A 503 -0.75 -0.67 -0.33
N MET A 504 0.25 -1.49 0.01
CA MET A 504 1.30 -1.91 -0.93
C MET A 504 0.72 -3.03 -1.80
N ASN A 505 0.43 -2.73 -3.07
CA ASN A 505 -0.16 -3.68 -4.01
C ASN A 505 0.99 -4.41 -4.73
N VAL A 506 1.26 -5.67 -4.36
CA VAL A 506 2.39 -6.45 -4.90
C VAL A 506 1.92 -7.36 -6.02
N VAL A 507 2.53 -7.21 -7.19
CA VAL A 507 2.33 -8.09 -8.36
C VAL A 507 3.44 -9.14 -8.37
N PRO A 508 3.13 -10.45 -8.28
CA PRO A 508 4.14 -11.50 -8.37
C PRO A 508 4.87 -11.47 -9.72
N ALA A 509 6.20 -11.60 -9.70
CA ALA A 509 7.02 -11.48 -10.91
C ALA A 509 6.71 -12.51 -12.02
N THR A 510 6.19 -13.69 -11.66
CA THR A 510 5.75 -14.72 -12.63
C THR A 510 4.26 -14.64 -13.01
N ALA A 511 3.51 -13.66 -12.47
CA ALA A 511 2.12 -13.41 -12.85
C ALA A 511 2.02 -12.42 -14.04
N SER A 512 0.80 -12.19 -14.54
CA SER A 512 0.55 -11.13 -15.53
C SER A 512 0.86 -9.75 -14.95
N ASN A 513 1.58 -8.92 -15.72
CA ASN A 513 2.14 -7.65 -15.25
C ASN A 513 1.08 -6.53 -15.15
N SER A 514 0.21 -6.60 -14.14
CA SER A 514 -0.80 -5.57 -13.86
C SER A 514 -0.25 -4.29 -13.19
N LEU A 515 1.04 -4.25 -12.83
CA LEU A 515 1.63 -3.11 -12.13
C LEU A 515 1.45 -1.74 -12.83
N PRO A 516 1.63 -1.61 -14.17
CA PRO A 516 1.39 -0.35 -14.86
C PRO A 516 -0.07 0.15 -14.69
N PHE A 517 -1.03 -0.77 -14.66
CA PHE A 517 -2.45 -0.46 -14.45
C PHE A 517 -2.72 0.03 -13.02
N LEU A 518 -2.09 -0.57 -12.00
CA LEU A 518 -2.22 -0.13 -10.60
C LEU A 518 -1.70 1.30 -10.39
N LEU A 519 -0.54 1.60 -11.00
CA LEU A 519 0.10 2.92 -10.91
C LEU A 519 -0.66 3.99 -11.70
N ASP A 520 -1.37 3.62 -12.77
CA ASP A 520 -2.33 4.53 -13.42
C ASP A 520 -3.51 4.85 -12.50
N ARG A 521 -4.04 3.87 -11.77
CA ARG A 521 -5.12 4.11 -10.78
C ARG A 521 -4.69 4.96 -9.59
N GLY A 522 -3.40 5.29 -9.47
CA GLY A 522 -2.84 6.08 -8.39
C GLY A 522 -2.49 5.28 -7.14
N PHE A 523 -2.45 3.95 -7.24
CA PHE A 523 -2.15 3.06 -6.12
C PHE A 523 -0.64 2.83 -5.98
N ALA A 524 -0.15 2.78 -4.73
CA ALA A 524 1.21 2.32 -4.47
C ALA A 524 1.32 0.82 -4.75
N GLY A 525 2.31 0.41 -5.54
CA GLY A 525 2.54 -1.00 -5.85
C GLY A 525 3.94 -1.27 -6.37
N VAL A 526 4.34 -2.54 -6.34
CA VAL A 526 5.65 -3.02 -6.80
C VAL A 526 5.52 -4.39 -7.45
N MET A 527 6.50 -4.76 -8.27
CA MET A 527 6.68 -6.14 -8.73
C MET A 527 7.68 -6.85 -7.80
N HIS A 528 7.39 -8.08 -7.40
CA HIS A 528 8.26 -8.86 -6.52
C HIS A 528 8.22 -10.35 -6.81
N ASP A 529 9.37 -11.02 -6.72
CA ASP A 529 9.46 -12.47 -6.70
C ASP A 529 9.43 -12.98 -5.25
N TRP A 530 8.32 -13.63 -4.87
CA TRP A 530 8.12 -14.19 -3.53
C TRP A 530 8.95 -15.45 -3.22
N CYS A 531 9.73 -15.93 -4.19
CA CYS A 531 10.81 -16.88 -3.94
C CYS A 531 12.02 -16.21 -3.25
N GLU A 532 12.10 -14.87 -3.29
CA GLU A 532 13.07 -14.03 -2.60
C GLU A 532 12.46 -13.20 -1.44
N PRO A 533 13.25 -12.78 -0.44
CA PRO A 533 12.80 -11.85 0.59
C PRO A 533 12.45 -10.46 0.04
N PHE A 534 11.42 -9.83 0.61
CA PHE A 534 10.89 -8.54 0.17
C PHE A 534 11.79 -7.37 0.62
N PRO A 535 12.04 -6.34 -0.23
CA PRO A 535 12.95 -5.22 0.06
C PRO A 535 12.34 -4.20 1.06
N THR A 536 12.17 -4.62 2.31
CA THR A 536 11.66 -3.81 3.41
C THR A 536 12.26 -4.18 4.77
N TYR A 537 12.14 -3.30 5.75
CA TYR A 537 12.59 -3.55 7.13
C TYR A 537 11.66 -4.53 7.87
N PRO A 538 12.15 -5.24 8.89
CA PRO A 538 11.29 -6.05 9.74
C PRO A 538 10.21 -5.20 10.45
N ARG A 539 9.03 -5.81 10.71
CA ARG A 539 7.90 -5.20 11.42
C ARG A 539 7.38 -3.92 10.75
N THR A 540 7.15 -4.00 9.44
CA THR A 540 6.70 -2.90 8.58
C THR A 540 5.18 -2.85 8.38
N TYR A 541 4.49 -3.99 8.34
CA TYR A 541 3.06 -4.05 7.98
C TYR A 541 2.18 -4.43 9.17
N ASP A 542 1.05 -3.74 9.31
CA ASP A 542 0.01 -4.06 10.31
C ASP A 542 -0.87 -5.23 9.85
N MET A 543 -1.03 -5.41 8.54
CA MET A 543 -1.76 -6.53 7.93
C MET A 543 -1.09 -7.04 6.64
N LEU A 544 -1.01 -8.35 6.48
CA LEU A 544 -0.70 -9.02 5.22
C LEU A 544 -1.97 -9.68 4.64
N HIS A 545 -2.14 -9.56 3.33
CA HIS A 545 -3.23 -10.19 2.59
C HIS A 545 -2.67 -10.94 1.38
N ALA A 546 -3.25 -12.09 1.04
CA ALA A 546 -3.00 -12.71 -0.26
C ALA A 546 -4.17 -13.59 -0.74
N ASN A 547 -4.40 -13.62 -2.05
CA ASN A 547 -5.35 -14.53 -2.71
C ASN A 547 -4.63 -15.38 -3.77
N GLY A 548 -4.59 -16.71 -3.58
CA GLY A 548 -3.99 -17.68 -4.51
C GLY A 548 -2.46 -17.83 -4.45
N ILE A 549 -1.77 -17.10 -3.57
CA ILE A 549 -0.30 -17.04 -3.54
C ILE A 549 0.37 -18.38 -3.15
N LEU A 550 -0.27 -19.19 -2.31
CA LEU A 550 0.31 -20.42 -1.79
C LEU A 550 0.32 -21.49 -2.87
N SER A 551 -0.79 -21.61 -3.61
CA SER A 551 -0.88 -22.47 -4.78
C SER A 551 0.10 -22.05 -5.86
N HIS A 552 0.17 -20.74 -6.16
CA HIS A 552 1.08 -20.17 -7.15
C HIS A 552 2.55 -20.51 -6.86
N LEU A 553 3.00 -20.27 -5.63
CA LEU A 553 4.39 -20.57 -5.23
C LEU A 553 4.68 -22.07 -5.11
N THR A 554 3.66 -22.90 -4.85
CA THR A 554 3.80 -24.36 -4.90
C THR A 554 4.07 -24.85 -6.32
N SER A 555 3.42 -24.28 -7.35
CA SER A 555 3.74 -24.58 -8.76
C SER A 555 5.15 -24.13 -9.17
N GLU A 556 5.60 -22.96 -8.70
CA GLU A 556 6.96 -22.43 -8.94
C GLU A 556 8.05 -23.16 -8.14
N ARG A 557 7.69 -24.16 -7.33
CA ARG A 557 8.58 -24.93 -6.44
C ARG A 557 9.28 -24.08 -5.37
N CYS A 558 8.72 -22.93 -5.03
CA CYS A 558 9.30 -22.03 -4.04
C CYS A 558 8.93 -22.44 -2.62
N SER A 559 9.82 -22.15 -1.67
CA SER A 559 9.67 -22.65 -0.30
C SER A 559 8.62 -21.85 0.47
N LEU A 560 7.42 -22.41 0.64
CA LEU A 560 6.39 -21.83 1.53
C LEU A 560 6.92 -21.60 2.96
N MET A 561 7.92 -22.37 3.40
CA MET A 561 8.61 -22.13 4.66
C MET A 561 9.31 -20.76 4.69
N ASN A 562 10.08 -20.46 3.64
CA ASN A 562 10.78 -19.19 3.53
C ASN A 562 9.78 -18.03 3.40
N LEU A 563 8.65 -18.24 2.71
CA LEU A 563 7.54 -17.28 2.65
C LEU A 563 6.99 -16.96 4.05
N PHE A 564 6.68 -17.98 4.87
CA PHE A 564 6.15 -17.76 6.23
C PHE A 564 7.16 -17.06 7.15
N LEU A 565 8.45 -17.38 7.04
CA LEU A 565 9.51 -16.66 7.77
C LEU A 565 9.66 -15.21 7.32
N GLU A 566 9.51 -14.93 6.02
CA GLU A 566 9.54 -13.58 5.48
C GLU A 566 8.30 -12.77 5.88
N MET A 567 7.11 -13.37 5.81
CA MET A 567 5.87 -12.79 6.32
C MET A 567 6.00 -12.46 7.82
N ASP A 568 6.56 -13.36 8.63
CA ASP A 568 6.82 -13.09 10.05
C ASP A 568 7.80 -11.94 10.25
N ARG A 569 8.87 -11.88 9.45
CA ARG A 569 9.84 -10.78 9.49
C ARG A 569 9.17 -9.44 9.24
N ILE A 570 8.34 -9.31 8.19
CA ILE A 570 7.77 -8.03 7.77
C ILE A 570 6.49 -7.63 8.52
N LEU A 571 5.77 -8.57 9.13
CA LEU A 571 4.56 -8.32 9.92
C LEU A 571 4.91 -7.79 11.32
N ARG A 572 4.18 -6.76 11.79
CA ARG A 572 4.31 -6.25 13.16
C ARG A 572 3.79 -7.26 14.20
N PRO A 573 4.31 -7.26 15.44
CA PRO A 573 3.63 -7.88 16.57
C PRO A 573 2.18 -7.39 16.67
N GLU A 574 1.25 -8.30 16.99
CA GLU A 574 -0.21 -8.13 16.97
C GLU A 574 -0.85 -7.94 15.59
N GLY A 575 -0.02 -7.93 14.53
CA GLY A 575 -0.47 -7.81 13.15
C GLY A 575 -1.23 -9.02 12.63
N TRP A 576 -2.04 -8.78 11.60
CA TRP A 576 -2.97 -9.75 11.03
C TRP A 576 -2.51 -10.33 9.70
N VAL A 577 -2.93 -11.55 9.41
CA VAL A 577 -2.75 -12.18 8.10
C VAL A 577 -4.08 -12.76 7.64
N ILE A 578 -4.44 -12.48 6.39
CA ILE A 578 -5.58 -13.12 5.71
C ILE A 578 -5.09 -13.76 4.42
N LEU A 579 -5.16 -15.09 4.33
CA LEU A 579 -4.85 -15.86 3.13
C LEU A 579 -6.12 -16.51 2.59
N SER A 580 -6.41 -16.33 1.31
CA SER A 580 -7.47 -17.03 0.57
C SER A 580 -6.82 -17.94 -0.46
N ASP A 581 -7.02 -19.26 -0.36
CA ASP A 581 -6.44 -20.22 -1.31
C ASP A 581 -7.25 -21.53 -1.30
N ASN A 582 -6.85 -22.55 -2.06
CA ASN A 582 -7.50 -23.86 -2.00
C ASN A 582 -7.27 -24.56 -0.65
N MET A 583 -8.19 -25.46 -0.29
CA MET A 583 -8.17 -26.20 0.98
C MET A 583 -6.82 -26.86 1.29
N GLY A 584 -6.17 -27.48 0.31
CA GLY A 584 -4.89 -28.17 0.51
C GLY A 584 -3.74 -27.21 0.86
N ALA A 585 -3.66 -26.07 0.18
CA ALA A 585 -2.68 -25.03 0.44
C ALA A 585 -2.92 -24.34 1.79
N ILE A 586 -4.20 -24.08 2.13
CA ILE A 586 -4.61 -23.48 3.41
C ILE A 586 -4.29 -24.40 4.59
N GLU A 587 -4.48 -25.70 4.46
CA GLU A 587 -4.16 -26.66 5.52
C GLU A 587 -2.63 -26.79 5.72
N MET A 588 -1.83 -26.76 4.65
CA MET A 588 -0.38 -26.63 4.78
C MET A 588 0.02 -25.31 5.46
N ALA A 589 -0.58 -24.20 5.07
CA ALA A 589 -0.36 -22.89 5.68
C ALA A 589 -0.71 -22.86 7.18
N ARG A 590 -1.76 -23.56 7.62
CA ARG A 590 -2.09 -23.73 9.05
C ARG A 590 -0.95 -24.41 9.82
N THR A 591 -0.32 -25.43 9.25
CA THR A 591 0.85 -26.09 9.90
C THR A 591 2.08 -25.17 9.97
N LEU A 592 2.30 -24.35 8.94
CA LEU A 592 3.40 -23.37 8.92
C LEU A 592 3.16 -22.22 9.91
N ALA A 593 1.93 -21.71 10.00
CA ALA A 593 1.51 -20.69 10.97
C ALA A 593 1.84 -21.12 12.41
N ALA A 594 1.55 -22.38 12.76
CA ALA A 594 1.88 -22.93 14.07
C ALA A 594 3.40 -22.98 14.33
N GLN A 595 4.22 -23.31 13.32
CA GLN A 595 5.69 -23.33 13.46
C GLN A 595 6.30 -21.93 13.65
N VAL A 596 5.72 -20.90 13.02
CA VAL A 596 6.09 -19.49 13.24
C VAL A 596 5.37 -18.86 14.45
N ARG A 597 4.68 -19.68 15.26
CA ARG A 597 4.03 -19.32 16.53
C ARG A 597 2.86 -18.34 16.38
N TRP A 598 2.15 -18.35 15.26
CA TRP A 598 0.94 -17.55 15.07
C TRP A 598 -0.32 -18.28 15.54
N GLU A 599 -1.28 -17.52 16.05
CA GLU A 599 -2.65 -17.99 16.25
C GLU A 599 -3.34 -18.03 14.88
N ALA A 600 -4.07 -19.11 14.57
CA ALA A 600 -4.58 -19.35 13.22
C ALA A 600 -5.95 -20.04 13.23
N ARG A 601 -6.87 -19.57 12.37
CA ARG A 601 -8.22 -20.10 12.20
C ARG A 601 -8.57 -20.25 10.73
N ILE A 602 -9.06 -21.43 10.34
CA ILE A 602 -9.67 -21.65 9.02
C ILE A 602 -11.15 -21.25 9.07
N ILE A 603 -11.62 -20.53 8.05
CA ILE A 603 -13.02 -20.15 7.85
C ILE A 603 -13.49 -20.67 6.48
N ASP A 604 -14.62 -21.38 6.48
CA ASP A 604 -15.27 -21.86 5.25
C ASP A 604 -16.00 -20.72 4.54
N LEU A 605 -15.78 -20.60 3.22
CA LEU A 605 -16.55 -19.68 2.38
C LEU A 605 -17.85 -20.38 1.95
N GLN A 606 -19.00 -19.73 2.17
CA GLN A 606 -20.34 -20.33 1.96
C GLN A 606 -20.76 -20.48 0.47
N ASN A 607 -19.79 -20.59 -0.44
CA ASN A 607 -20.01 -20.54 -1.89
C ASN A 607 -19.91 -21.92 -2.58
N GLY A 608 -19.73 -23.01 -1.81
CA GLY A 608 -19.62 -24.39 -2.34
C GLY A 608 -18.33 -24.68 -3.14
N SER A 609 -17.36 -23.76 -3.11
CA SER A 609 -16.03 -23.90 -3.70
C SER A 609 -15.04 -24.55 -2.72
N ASP A 610 -13.92 -25.04 -3.26
CA ASP A 610 -12.83 -25.61 -2.46
C ASP A 610 -11.86 -24.53 -1.93
N GLN A 611 -12.22 -23.24 -2.07
CA GLN A 611 -11.48 -22.13 -1.47
C GLN A 611 -11.78 -22.04 0.03
N ARG A 612 -10.74 -21.70 0.81
CA ARG A 612 -10.79 -21.50 2.25
C ARG A 612 -10.02 -20.25 2.62
N LEU A 613 -10.43 -19.65 3.73
CA LEU A 613 -9.75 -18.50 4.31
C LEU A 613 -8.95 -18.96 5.53
N LEU A 614 -7.68 -18.57 5.62
CA LEU A 614 -6.89 -18.65 6.85
C LEU A 614 -6.73 -17.25 7.41
N VAL A 615 -7.25 -17.02 8.62
CA VAL A 615 -7.01 -15.81 9.40
C VAL A 615 -5.97 -16.14 10.45
N CYS A 616 -4.90 -15.35 10.53
CA CYS A 616 -3.89 -15.47 11.59
C CYS A 616 -3.63 -14.15 12.29
N GLN A 617 -3.18 -14.24 13.54
CA GLN A 617 -2.62 -13.11 14.28
C GLN A 617 -1.24 -13.48 14.84
N LYS A 618 -0.28 -12.56 14.70
CA LYS A 618 1.08 -12.73 15.25
C LYS A 618 1.11 -12.27 16.71
N PRO A 619 1.41 -13.11 17.71
CA PRO A 619 1.42 -12.71 19.10
C PRO A 619 2.57 -11.76 19.44
N PHE A 620 2.35 -10.86 20.41
CA PHE A 620 3.43 -10.01 20.93
C PHE A 620 4.24 -10.73 22.01
N LEU A 621 5.25 -11.48 21.56
CA LEU A 621 6.19 -12.20 22.43
C LEU A 621 7.17 -11.24 23.13
N LYS A 622 6.71 -10.56 24.19
CA LYS A 622 7.60 -9.89 25.17
C LYS A 622 8.32 -10.95 26.00
N LYS A 623 9.66 -10.93 26.00
CA LYS A 623 10.54 -11.71 26.89
C LYS A 623 11.47 -10.77 27.65
#